data_AF-A0A0B5KYH2-F1
#
_entry.id   AF-A0A0B5KYH2-F1
#
_cell.length_a   1.000
_cell.length_b   1.000
_cell.length_c   1.000
_cell.angle_alpha   90.00
_cell.angle_beta   90.00
_cell.angle_gamma   90.00
#
_symmetry.space_group_name_H-M   'P 1'
#
loop_
_entity.id
_entity.type
_entity.pdbx_description
1 polymer ?
#
loop_
_entity_poly.entity_id
_entity_poly.type
_entity_poly.pdbx_seq_one_letter_code
_entity_poly.pdbx_strand_id
1 'polypeptide(L)'
;MRKILNYVFAYLFLAVTGAFGFYVIFLEGRRFFFTVLGLTNARVQTINAVDKFVVIVLGIVFLGVFMFSEDYFRKKAKDGVRDLLRAFLMVSGMLMLVWSGFQSPFFFSVGYRLGASEIIGYFSKLITGGLLLVSSRYLRSERLHTI
;
A
#
# COMPACT_ATOMS: atom_id res chain seq x y z
N MET A 1 13.69 0.69 29.09
CA MET A 1 13.77 1.67 27.97
C MET A 1 13.63 1.03 26.59
N ARG A 2 14.38 -0.03 26.25
CA ARG A 2 14.35 -0.68 24.91
C ARG A 2 12.95 -1.11 24.43
N LYS A 3 12.11 -1.67 25.31
CA LYS A 3 10.71 -2.03 24.98
C LYS A 3 9.85 -0.81 24.61
N ILE A 4 10.00 0.30 25.35
CA ILE A 4 9.26 1.55 25.09
C ILE A 4 9.66 2.10 23.72
N LEU A 5 10.96 2.11 23.42
CA LEU A 5 11.49 2.55 22.13
C LEU A 5 10.91 1.74 20.96
N ASN A 6 10.76 0.42 21.09
CA ASN A 6 10.16 -0.42 20.05
C ASN A 6 8.70 -0.05 19.77
N TYR A 7 7.91 0.29 20.81
CA TYR A 7 6.53 0.74 20.62
C TYR A 7 6.48 2.12 19.97
N VAL A 8 7.39 3.04 20.31
CA VAL A 8 7.51 4.33 19.62
C VAL A 8 7.76 4.12 18.13
N PHE A 9 8.73 3.27 17.77
CA PHE A 9 8.96 2.92 16.35
C PHE A 9 7.75 2.26 15.70
N ALA A 10 7.00 1.42 16.42
CA ALA A 10 5.83 0.76 15.87
C ALA A 10 4.73 1.77 15.49
N TYR A 11 4.49 2.77 16.32
CA TYR A 11 3.52 3.82 16.00
C TYR A 11 4.03 4.79 14.93
N LEU A 12 5.33 5.08 14.88
CA LEU A 12 5.92 5.85 13.77
C LEU A 12 5.74 5.13 12.43
N PHE A 13 6.07 3.83 12.38
CA PHE A 13 5.85 3.03 11.19
C PHE A 13 4.37 2.91 10.84
N LEU A 14 3.48 2.77 11.84
CA LEU A 14 2.04 2.77 11.63
C LEU A 14 1.56 4.08 11.01
N ALA A 15 2.03 5.23 11.49
CA ALA A 15 1.67 6.54 10.95
C ALA A 15 2.12 6.67 9.49
N VAL A 16 3.35 6.25 9.18
CA VAL A 16 3.88 6.27 7.80
C VAL A 16 3.08 5.33 6.89
N THR A 17 2.85 4.07 7.29
CA THR A 17 2.07 3.12 6.49
C THR A 17 0.59 3.49 6.42
N GLY A 18 0.06 4.16 7.44
CA GLY A 18 -1.32 4.67 7.46
C GLY A 18 -1.50 5.81 6.48
N ALA A 19 -0.60 6.80 6.48
CA ALA A 19 -0.61 7.88 5.50
C ALA A 19 -0.41 7.33 4.07
N PHE A 20 0.53 6.40 3.89
CA PHE A 20 0.79 5.78 2.60
C PHE A 20 -0.40 4.92 2.13
N GLY A 21 -0.97 4.12 3.03
CA GLY A 21 -2.16 3.32 2.76
C GLY A 21 -3.37 4.17 2.42
N PHE A 22 -3.54 5.33 3.09
CA PHE A 22 -4.60 6.28 2.76
C PHE A 22 -4.41 6.82 1.35
N TYR A 23 -3.20 7.28 1.02
CA TYR A 23 -2.88 7.76 -0.33
C TYR A 23 -3.19 6.68 -1.40
N VAL A 24 -2.68 5.46 -1.22
CA VAL A 24 -2.86 4.37 -2.19
C VAL A 24 -4.32 3.93 -2.30
N ILE A 25 -4.99 3.71 -1.18
CA ILE A 25 -6.36 3.15 -1.18
C ILE A 25 -7.37 4.21 -1.59
N PHE A 26 -7.32 5.42 -1.01
CA PHE A 26 -8.30 6.45 -1.31
C PHE A 26 -8.03 7.20 -2.60
N LEU A 27 -6.83 7.77 -2.78
CA LEU A 27 -6.58 8.65 -3.93
C LEU A 27 -6.42 7.82 -5.21
N GLU A 28 -5.55 6.83 -5.18
CA GLU A 28 -5.26 6.01 -6.37
C GLU A 28 -6.39 5.02 -6.65
N GLY A 29 -6.98 4.43 -5.62
CA GLY A 29 -8.18 3.58 -5.78
C GLY A 29 -9.36 4.35 -6.38
N ARG A 30 -9.65 5.56 -5.90
CA ARG A 30 -10.73 6.40 -6.48
C ARG A 30 -10.41 6.79 -7.92
N ARG A 31 -9.17 7.18 -8.23
CA ARG A 31 -8.72 7.48 -9.60
C ARG A 31 -8.89 6.28 -10.54
N PHE A 32 -8.56 5.07 -10.08
CA PHE A 32 -8.81 3.83 -10.81
C PHE A 32 -10.30 3.67 -11.14
N PHE A 33 -11.18 3.82 -10.14
CA PHE A 33 -12.63 3.68 -10.36
C PHE A 33 -13.17 4.70 -11.36
N PHE A 34 -12.75 5.96 -11.28
CA PHE A 34 -13.13 6.97 -12.27
C PHE A 34 -12.61 6.65 -13.68
N THR A 35 -11.39 6.12 -13.77
CA THR A 35 -10.82 5.71 -15.06
C THR A 35 -11.65 4.59 -15.68
N VAL A 36 -12.01 3.58 -14.90
CA VAL A 36 -12.85 2.45 -15.34
C VAL A 36 -14.26 2.94 -15.72
N LEU A 37 -14.88 3.80 -14.91
CA LEU A 37 -16.20 4.36 -15.22
C LEU A 37 -16.19 5.26 -16.45
N GLY A 38 -15.10 6.01 -16.67
CA GLY A 38 -14.91 6.82 -17.88
C GLY A 38 -14.94 6.01 -19.17
N LEU A 39 -14.57 4.73 -19.12
CA LEU A 39 -14.65 3.81 -20.26
C LEU A 39 -16.09 3.36 -20.58
N THR A 40 -17.06 3.58 -19.68
CA THR A 40 -18.43 3.05 -19.80
C THR A 40 -19.48 4.06 -20.29
N ASN A 41 -19.09 5.28 -20.69
CA ASN A 41 -20.01 6.35 -21.11
C ASN A 41 -21.20 6.58 -20.14
N ALA A 42 -20.95 6.41 -18.83
CA ALA A 42 -21.98 6.54 -17.81
C ALA A 42 -22.48 7.98 -17.67
N ARG A 43 -23.78 8.16 -17.37
CA ARG A 43 -24.35 9.49 -17.07
C ARG A 43 -23.74 10.08 -15.79
N VAL A 44 -23.62 11.40 -15.74
CA VAL A 44 -23.03 12.15 -14.61
C VAL A 44 -23.70 11.80 -13.26
N GLN A 45 -25.02 11.60 -13.24
CA GLN A 45 -25.74 11.20 -12.02
C GLN A 45 -25.30 9.83 -11.50
N THR A 46 -25.10 8.86 -12.40
CA THR A 46 -24.59 7.53 -12.06
C THR A 46 -23.17 7.61 -11.54
N ILE A 47 -22.31 8.42 -12.17
CA ILE A 47 -20.93 8.64 -11.73
C ILE A 47 -20.88 9.19 -10.30
N ASN A 48 -21.73 10.17 -9.97
CA ASN A 48 -21.74 10.78 -8.65
C ASN A 48 -22.29 9.82 -7.56
N ALA A 49 -23.28 8.99 -7.89
CA ALA A 49 -23.78 7.96 -6.99
C ALA A 49 -22.73 6.87 -6.73
N VAL A 50 -22.04 6.41 -7.78
CA VAL A 50 -20.99 5.40 -7.68
C VAL A 50 -19.79 5.93 -6.91
N ASP A 51 -19.39 7.20 -7.10
CA ASP A 51 -18.29 7.82 -6.37
C ASP A 51 -18.50 7.78 -4.84
N LYS A 52 -19.71 8.13 -4.37
CA LYS A 52 -20.04 8.04 -2.94
C LYS A 52 -19.94 6.62 -2.41
N PHE A 53 -20.43 5.65 -3.17
CA PHE A 53 -20.34 4.24 -2.80
C PHE A 53 -18.89 3.75 -2.75
N VAL A 54 -18.08 4.13 -3.76
CA VAL A 54 -16.65 3.81 -3.83
C VAL A 54 -15.91 4.40 -2.63
N VAL A 55 -16.18 5.64 -2.25
CA VAL A 55 -15.56 6.27 -1.06
C VAL A 55 -15.85 5.48 0.21
N ILE A 56 -17.08 4.99 0.40
CA ILE A 56 -17.44 4.17 1.56
C ILE A 56 -16.67 2.84 1.54
N VAL A 57 -16.65 2.14 0.40
CA VAL A 57 -15.96 0.85 0.26
C VAL A 57 -14.46 1.01 0.50
N LEU A 58 -13.82 2.02 -0.12
CA LEU A 58 -12.40 2.33 0.08
C LEU A 58 -12.10 2.69 1.53
N GLY A 59 -13.01 3.41 2.21
CA GLY A 59 -12.87 3.71 3.63
C GLY A 59 -12.89 2.49 4.53
N ILE A 60 -13.79 1.54 4.27
CA ILE A 60 -13.84 0.27 5.00
C ILE A 60 -12.55 -0.54 4.76
N VAL A 61 -12.10 -0.62 3.50
CA VAL A 61 -10.85 -1.32 3.15
C VAL A 61 -9.65 -0.69 3.84
N PHE A 62 -9.54 0.65 3.81
CA PHE A 62 -8.47 1.38 4.49
C PHE A 62 -8.48 1.12 6.00
N LEU A 63 -9.65 1.18 6.63
CA LEU A 63 -9.79 0.96 8.06
C LEU A 63 -9.38 -0.47 8.45
N GLY A 64 -9.76 -1.47 7.64
CA GLY A 64 -9.30 -2.84 7.81
C GLY A 64 -7.78 -2.99 7.70
N VAL A 65 -7.15 -2.36 6.71
CA VAL A 65 -5.69 -2.36 6.53
C VAL A 65 -4.99 -1.64 7.70
N PHE A 66 -5.56 -0.53 8.18
CA PHE A 66 -5.02 0.22 9.30
C PHE A 66 -5.05 -0.59 10.59
N MET A 67 -6.20 -1.18 10.94
CA MET A 67 -6.35 -2.04 12.12
C MET A 67 -5.44 -3.26 12.06
N PHE A 68 -5.33 -3.90 10.89
CA PHE A 68 -4.40 -5.00 10.67
C PHE A 68 -2.94 -4.56 10.91
N SER A 69 -2.54 -3.41 10.35
CA SER A 69 -1.17 -2.90 10.47
C SER A 69 -0.83 -2.54 11.91
N GLU A 70 -1.77 -1.93 12.64
CA GLU A 70 -1.61 -1.60 14.06
C GLU A 70 -1.34 -2.87 14.89
N ASP A 71 -2.23 -3.86 14.81
CA ASP A 71 -2.07 -5.12 15.56
C ASP A 71 -0.79 -5.85 15.16
N TYR A 72 -0.49 -5.89 13.86
CA TYR A 72 0.71 -6.56 13.34
C TYR A 72 2.00 -5.91 13.84
N PHE A 73 2.11 -4.57 13.78
CA PHE A 73 3.28 -3.85 14.29
C PHE A 73 3.41 -3.93 15.80
N ARG A 74 2.29 -3.87 16.53
CA ARG A 74 2.28 -3.97 17.99
C ARG A 74 2.71 -5.35 18.48
N LYS A 75 2.32 -6.41 17.77
CA LYS A 75 2.83 -7.78 17.99
C LYS A 75 4.34 -7.85 17.71
N LYS A 76 4.79 -7.31 16.58
CA LYS A 76 6.21 -7.39 16.16
C LYS A 76 7.14 -6.51 16.99
N ALA A 77 6.65 -5.43 17.59
CA ALA A 77 7.40 -4.59 18.53
C ALA A 77 7.87 -5.36 19.77
N LYS A 78 7.12 -6.40 20.20
CA LYS A 78 7.50 -7.30 21.30
C LYS A 78 8.66 -8.20 20.93
N ASP A 79 8.72 -8.63 19.67
CA ASP A 79 9.76 -9.54 19.14
C ASP A 79 11.10 -8.81 18.90
N GLY A 80 11.05 -7.51 18.62
CA GLY A 80 12.24 -6.65 18.50
C GLY A 80 12.19 -5.70 17.30
N VAL A 81 13.13 -4.75 17.23
CA VAL A 81 13.19 -3.74 16.16
C VAL A 81 13.37 -4.37 14.77
N ARG A 82 14.13 -5.46 14.67
CA ARG A 82 14.37 -6.14 13.38
C ARG A 82 13.09 -6.78 12.82
N ASP A 83 12.29 -7.41 13.69
CA ASP A 83 10.99 -7.97 13.29
C ASP A 83 9.97 -6.88 12.95
N LEU A 84 10.04 -5.76 13.67
CA LEU A 84 9.23 -4.59 13.38
C LEU A 84 9.59 -3.97 12.01
N LEU A 85 10.88 -3.80 11.72
CA LEU A 85 11.36 -3.31 10.43
C LEU A 85 10.93 -4.27 9.31
N ARG A 86 11.08 -5.57 9.53
CA ARG A 86 10.62 -6.59 8.59
C ARG A 86 9.12 -6.48 8.30
N ALA A 87 8.31 -6.27 9.34
CA ALA A 87 6.87 -6.07 9.21
C ALA A 87 6.55 -4.79 8.42
N PHE A 88 7.23 -3.70 8.72
CA PHE A 88 7.08 -2.42 8.01
C PHE A 88 7.41 -2.56 6.50
N LEU A 89 8.52 -3.22 6.16
CA LEU A 89 8.90 -3.49 4.78
C LEU A 89 7.86 -4.36 4.07
N MET A 90 7.29 -5.35 4.76
CA MET A 90 6.26 -6.22 4.21
C MET A 90 4.99 -5.45 3.86
N VAL A 91 4.46 -4.67 4.81
CA VAL A 91 3.23 -3.88 4.61
C VAL A 91 3.45 -2.81 3.54
N SER A 92 4.56 -2.09 3.58
CA SER A 92 4.90 -1.07 2.59
C SER A 92 5.07 -1.67 1.19
N GLY A 93 5.71 -2.84 1.09
CA GLY A 93 5.87 -3.57 -0.17
C GLY A 93 4.53 -4.02 -0.75
N MET A 94 3.62 -4.54 0.08
CA MET A 94 2.26 -4.87 -0.35
C MET A 94 1.50 -3.65 -0.85
N LEU A 95 1.55 -2.53 -0.14
CA LEU A 95 0.90 -1.28 -0.56
C LEU A 95 1.44 -0.76 -1.89
N MET A 96 2.75 -0.87 -2.14
CA MET A 96 3.35 -0.52 -3.44
C MET A 96 2.82 -1.41 -4.59
N LEU A 97 2.65 -2.71 -4.35
CA LEU A 97 2.07 -3.61 -5.34
C LEU A 97 0.58 -3.31 -5.58
N VAL A 98 -0.18 -3.00 -4.54
CA VAL A 98 -1.58 -2.57 -4.67
C VAL A 98 -1.67 -1.28 -5.49
N TRP A 99 -0.78 -0.32 -5.24
CA TRP A 99 -0.71 0.91 -6.01
C TRP A 99 -0.42 0.64 -7.49
N SER A 100 0.56 -0.21 -7.79
CA SER A 100 0.81 -0.64 -9.17
C SER A 100 -0.42 -1.31 -9.78
N GLY A 101 -1.12 -2.15 -9.02
CA GLY A 101 -2.38 -2.77 -9.43
C GLY A 101 -3.44 -1.74 -9.84
N PHE A 102 -3.65 -0.69 -9.04
CA PHE A 102 -4.56 0.40 -9.40
C PHE A 102 -4.09 1.21 -10.62
N GLN A 103 -2.78 1.38 -10.83
CA GLN A 103 -2.29 2.06 -12.03
C GLN A 103 -2.38 1.18 -13.28
N SER A 104 -2.43 -0.15 -13.14
CA SER A 104 -2.25 -1.08 -14.25
C SER A 104 -3.26 -0.91 -15.39
N PRO A 105 -4.60 -0.77 -15.18
CA PRO A 105 -5.49 -0.66 -16.34
C PRO A 105 -5.30 0.65 -17.09
N PHE A 106 -5.06 1.76 -16.37
CA PHE A 106 -4.72 3.02 -17.00
C PHE A 106 -3.43 2.92 -17.81
N PHE A 107 -2.40 2.29 -17.23
CA PHE A 107 -1.11 2.10 -17.88
C PHE A 107 -1.25 1.29 -19.17
N PHE A 108 -1.95 0.14 -19.14
CA PHE A 108 -2.11 -0.72 -20.31
C PHE A 108 -3.14 -0.20 -21.33
N SER A 109 -4.09 0.64 -20.93
CA SER A 109 -5.07 1.22 -21.86
C SER A 109 -4.49 2.42 -22.63
N VAL A 110 -3.96 3.41 -21.92
CA VAL A 110 -3.57 4.72 -22.49
C VAL A 110 -2.19 5.17 -22.01
N GLY A 111 -1.85 4.89 -20.75
CA GLY A 111 -0.68 5.42 -20.06
C GLY A 111 0.67 5.06 -20.70
N TYR A 112 0.83 3.86 -21.24
CA TYR A 112 2.08 3.44 -21.90
C TYR A 112 2.41 4.28 -23.14
N ARG A 113 1.41 4.94 -23.74
CA ARG A 113 1.57 5.84 -24.89
C ARG A 113 1.82 7.29 -24.49
N LEU A 114 1.63 7.65 -23.22
CA LEU A 114 1.74 9.02 -22.70
C LEU A 114 3.19 9.43 -22.38
N GLY A 115 4.15 8.50 -22.47
CA GLY A 115 5.59 8.80 -22.39
C GLY A 115 6.35 8.00 -21.34
N ALA A 116 7.67 8.21 -21.29
CA ALA A 116 8.58 7.46 -20.43
C ALA A 116 8.32 7.66 -18.93
N SER A 117 7.74 8.79 -18.52
CA SER A 117 7.41 9.09 -17.12
C SER A 117 6.39 8.11 -16.54
N GLU A 118 5.34 7.76 -17.29
CA GLU A 118 4.31 6.81 -16.84
C GLU A 118 4.87 5.38 -16.76
N ILE A 119 5.74 5.01 -17.71
CA ILE A 119 6.44 3.72 -17.73
C ILE A 119 7.35 3.60 -16.51
N ILE A 120 8.21 4.59 -16.27
CA ILE A 120 9.11 4.60 -15.11
C ILE A 120 8.29 4.61 -13.80
N GLY A 121 7.22 5.40 -13.74
CA GLY A 121 6.33 5.47 -12.58
C GLY A 121 5.67 4.13 -12.26
N TYR A 122 5.21 3.38 -13.26
CA TYR A 122 4.62 2.06 -13.06
C TYR A 122 5.65 1.01 -12.62
N PHE A 123 6.77 0.89 -13.36
CA PHE A 123 7.78 -0.12 -13.07
C PHE A 123 8.55 0.16 -11.76
N SER A 124 8.79 1.42 -11.41
CA SER A 124 9.41 1.76 -10.12
C SER A 124 8.59 1.25 -8.94
N LYS A 125 7.26 1.40 -8.96
CA LYS A 125 6.38 0.88 -7.90
C LYS A 125 6.44 -0.65 -7.81
N LEU A 126 6.45 -1.35 -8.94
CA LEU A 126 6.59 -2.81 -8.98
C LEU A 126 7.94 -3.26 -8.43
N ILE A 127 9.02 -2.66 -8.90
CA ILE A 127 10.39 -3.01 -8.50
C ILE A 127 10.59 -2.70 -7.03
N THR A 128 10.23 -1.50 -6.56
CA THR A 128 10.34 -1.11 -5.16
C THR A 128 9.47 -2.00 -4.28
N GLY A 129 8.22 -2.28 -4.65
CA GLY A 129 7.35 -3.19 -3.92
C GLY A 129 7.94 -4.60 -3.80
N GLY A 130 8.46 -5.14 -4.91
CA GLY A 130 9.16 -6.43 -4.95
C GLY A 130 10.41 -6.45 -4.08
N LEU A 131 11.26 -5.43 -4.18
CA LEU A 131 12.48 -5.30 -3.38
C LEU A 131 12.16 -5.24 -1.89
N LEU A 132 11.17 -4.45 -1.46
CA LEU A 132 10.76 -4.37 -0.07
C LEU A 132 10.30 -5.74 0.48
N LEU A 133 9.56 -6.51 -0.31
CA LEU A 133 9.14 -7.86 0.05
C LEU A 133 10.31 -8.85 0.12
N VAL A 134 11.25 -8.77 -0.83
CA VAL A 134 12.48 -9.59 -0.83
C VAL A 134 13.34 -9.25 0.39
N SER A 135 13.57 -7.97 0.68
CA SER A 135 14.29 -7.52 1.87
C SER A 135 13.61 -7.99 3.17
N SER A 136 12.28 -7.94 3.22
CA SER A 136 11.52 -8.49 4.34
C SER A 136 11.73 -10.00 4.52
N ARG A 137 11.82 -10.76 3.42
CA ARG A 137 12.12 -12.20 3.46
C ARG A 137 13.58 -12.47 3.83
N TYR A 138 14.52 -11.68 3.34
CA TYR A 138 15.94 -11.80 3.68
C TYR A 138 16.18 -11.64 5.18
N LEU A 139 15.58 -10.59 5.79
CA LEU A 139 15.63 -10.39 7.24
C LEU A 139 15.02 -11.53 8.05
N ARG A 140 14.07 -12.29 7.49
CA ARG A 140 13.55 -13.54 8.10
C ARG A 140 14.62 -14.62 8.10
N SER A 141 15.28 -14.81 6.96
CA SER A 141 16.26 -15.88 6.74
C SER A 141 17.48 -15.71 7.64
N GLU A 142 18.01 -14.49 7.74
CA GLU A 142 19.16 -14.23 8.63
C GLU A 142 18.84 -14.54 10.10
N ARG A 143 17.60 -14.32 10.54
CA ARG A 143 17.16 -14.67 11.91
C ARG A 143 17.18 -16.19 12.12
N LEU A 144 16.79 -16.97 11.13
CA LEU A 144 16.81 -18.44 11.22
C LEU A 144 18.23 -19.02 11.24
N HIS A 145 19.21 -18.32 10.66
CA HIS A 145 20.62 -18.73 10.68
C HIS A 145 21.40 -18.25 11.90
N THR A 146 20.83 -17.37 12.72
CA THR A 146 21.48 -16.82 13.94
C THR A 146 20.93 -17.41 15.24
N ILE A 147 19.94 -18.30 15.17
CA ILE A 147 19.40 -19.09 16.28
C ILE A 147 20.00 -20.50 16.17
#